data_AF-A0A365KA04-F1
#
_entry.id   AF-A0A365KA04-F1
#
_cell.length_a   1.000
_cell.length_b   1.000
_cell.length_c   1.000
_cell.angle_alpha   90.00
_cell.angle_beta   90.00
_cell.angle_gamma   90.00
#
_symmetry.space_group_name_H-M   'P 1'
#
loop_
_entity.id
_entity.type
_entity.pdbx_description
1 polymer ?
#
loop_
_entity_poly.entity_id
_entity_poly.type
_entity_poly.pdbx_seq_one_letter_code
_entity_poly.pdbx_strand_id
1 'polypeptide(L)'
;MKRFFYYFIWSIAIVLVVYLGLQLQQVLDERTDMTFNPIPYWIYVTIFPVVIGLLLRTPKFMLERKQHRIQGFDWSKFLAVGIPAFIVLVLSLLPFLPFENVAYPEFYSRISLLLFSSTTAQTIAGLVFGYTLLDSFKSEERGLQETTSDLFNAVMKFTPK
;
A
#
# COMPACT_ATOMS: atom_id res chain seq x y z
N MET A 1 7.38 13.44 26.13
CA MET A 1 6.15 14.16 25.70
C MET A 1 6.11 14.51 24.21
N LYS A 2 7.10 15.21 23.61
CA LYS A 2 7.01 15.68 22.19
C LYS A 2 6.76 14.57 21.15
N ARG A 3 7.38 13.38 21.31
CA ARG A 3 7.12 12.21 20.45
C ARG A 3 5.70 11.67 20.59
N PHE A 4 5.14 11.67 21.79
CA PHE A 4 3.77 11.21 22.04
C PHE A 4 2.76 12.13 21.32
N PHE A 5 2.86 13.45 21.52
CA PHE A 5 1.99 14.41 20.85
C PHE A 5 2.08 14.33 19.32
N TYR A 6 3.27 14.08 18.78
CA TYR A 6 3.45 13.86 17.34
C TYR A 6 2.62 12.67 16.83
N TYR A 7 2.74 11.49 17.47
CA TYR A 7 1.94 10.32 17.08
C TYR A 7 0.44 10.53 17.34
N PHE A 8 0.07 11.21 18.42
CA PHE A 8 -1.32 11.50 18.77
C PHE A 8 -2.01 12.39 17.73
N ILE A 9 -1.35 13.48 17.31
CA ILE A 9 -1.86 14.37 16.24
C ILE A 9 -1.99 13.61 14.93
N TRP A 10 -1.00 12.77 14.58
CA TRP A 10 -1.08 11.92 13.39
C TRP A 10 -2.23 10.91 13.46
N SER A 11 -2.48 10.32 14.62
CA SER A 11 -3.60 9.41 14.82
C SER A 11 -4.94 10.12 14.63
N ILE A 12 -5.12 11.32 15.19
CA ILE A 12 -6.32 12.14 14.97
C ILE A 12 -6.48 12.46 13.49
N ALA A 13 -5.39 12.85 12.80
CA ALA A 13 -5.43 13.15 11.38
C ALA A 13 -5.86 11.93 10.55
N ILE A 14 -5.36 10.73 10.87
CA ILE A 14 -5.76 9.48 10.22
C ILE A 14 -7.26 9.22 10.44
N VAL A 15 -7.75 9.33 11.68
CA VAL A 15 -9.17 9.13 11.98
C VAL A 15 -10.05 10.13 11.21
N LEU A 16 -9.63 11.39 11.13
CA LEU A 16 -10.35 12.43 10.39
C LEU A 16 -10.38 12.13 8.89
N VAL A 17 -9.26 11.71 8.29
CA VAL A 17 -9.20 11.32 6.87
C VAL A 17 -10.09 10.09 6.61
N VAL A 18 -10.08 9.10 7.50
CA VAL A 18 -10.97 7.94 7.39
C VAL A 18 -12.44 8.37 7.45
N TYR A 19 -12.81 9.24 8.39
CA TYR A 19 -14.17 9.74 8.51
C TYR A 19 -14.65 10.48 7.24
N LEU A 20 -13.83 11.38 6.71
CA LEU A 20 -14.13 12.07 5.45
C LEU A 20 -14.23 11.11 4.27
N GLY A 21 -13.35 10.09 4.23
CA GLY A 21 -13.42 9.04 3.24
C GLY A 21 -14.72 8.25 3.30
N LEU A 22 -15.20 7.90 4.49
CA LEU A 22 -16.47 7.19 4.64
C LEU A 22 -17.65 8.03 4.12
N GLN A 23 -17.66 9.34 4.38
CA GLN A 23 -18.68 10.24 3.82
C GLN A 23 -18.60 10.30 2.29
N LEU A 24 -17.39 10.43 1.73
CA LEU A 24 -17.21 10.46 0.28
C LEU A 24 -17.64 9.12 -0.37
N GLN A 25 -17.37 8.00 0.30
CA GLN A 25 -17.82 6.68 -0.15
C GLN A 25 -19.34 6.60 -0.23
N GLN A 26 -20.06 7.07 0.80
CA GLN A 26 -21.53 7.09 0.83
C GLN A 26 -22.09 7.93 -0.32
N VAL A 27 -21.53 9.13 -0.55
CA VAL A 27 -21.96 9.98 -1.67
C VAL A 27 -21.73 9.30 -3.02
N LEU A 28 -20.60 8.59 -3.20
CA LEU A 28 -20.33 7.89 -4.44
C LEU A 28 -21.23 6.68 -4.64
N ASP A 29 -21.58 5.97 -3.57
CA ASP A 29 -22.51 4.83 -3.58
C ASP A 29 -23.92 5.30 -4.00
N GLU A 30 -24.44 6.35 -3.37
CA GLU A 30 -25.71 6.97 -3.74
C GLU A 30 -25.71 7.45 -5.20
N ARG A 31 -24.59 8.02 -5.68
CA ARG A 31 -24.46 8.45 -7.07
C ARG A 31 -24.45 7.27 -8.04
N THR A 32 -23.82 6.16 -7.67
CA THR A 32 -23.82 4.94 -8.48
C THR A 32 -25.24 4.38 -8.61
N ASP A 33 -26.01 4.37 -7.52
CA ASP A 33 -27.42 3.94 -7.55
C ASP A 33 -28.31 4.86 -8.41
N MET A 34 -28.08 6.17 -8.35
CA MET A 34 -28.87 7.14 -9.12
C MET A 34 -28.50 7.19 -10.62
N THR A 35 -27.22 7.01 -10.95
CA THR A 35 -26.71 7.20 -12.32
C THR A 35 -26.44 5.88 -13.06
N PHE A 36 -26.56 4.74 -12.36
CA PHE A 36 -26.15 3.42 -12.84
C PHE A 36 -24.71 3.38 -13.38
N ASN A 37 -23.86 4.31 -12.93
CA ASN A 37 -22.45 4.37 -13.30
C ASN A 37 -21.58 3.95 -12.09
N PRO A 38 -21.05 2.72 -12.09
CA PRO A 38 -20.27 2.21 -10.97
C PRO A 38 -18.80 2.65 -11.01
N ILE A 39 -18.35 3.26 -12.12
CA ILE A 39 -16.93 3.61 -12.34
C ILE A 39 -16.36 4.51 -11.21
N PRO A 40 -17.03 5.61 -10.81
CA PRO A 40 -16.49 6.51 -9.78
C PRO A 40 -16.31 5.81 -8.43
N TYR A 41 -17.25 4.94 -8.06
CA TYR A 41 -17.19 4.16 -6.83
C TYR A 41 -16.04 3.15 -6.85
N TRP A 42 -15.86 2.40 -7.94
CA TRP A 42 -14.77 1.41 -8.04
C TRP A 42 -13.38 2.04 -8.03
N ILE A 43 -13.21 3.18 -8.70
CA ILE A 43 -11.96 3.96 -8.63
C ILE A 43 -11.69 4.37 -7.19
N TYR A 44 -12.71 4.88 -6.48
CA TYR A 44 -12.59 5.30 -5.10
C TYR A 44 -12.20 4.14 -4.17
N VAL A 45 -12.94 3.03 -4.22
CA VAL A 45 -12.68 1.83 -3.40
C VAL A 45 -11.28 1.25 -3.66
N THR A 46 -10.75 1.40 -4.86
CA THR A 46 -9.39 0.90 -5.18
C THR A 46 -8.30 1.86 -4.70
N ILE A 47 -8.48 3.17 -4.87
CA ILE A 47 -7.44 4.18 -4.58
C ILE A 47 -7.42 4.56 -3.10
N PHE A 48 -8.58 4.70 -2.46
CA PHE A 48 -8.66 5.18 -1.08
C PHE A 48 -7.84 4.33 -0.09
N PRO A 49 -7.88 2.98 -0.13
CA PRO A 49 -7.05 2.15 0.75
C PRO A 49 -5.54 2.35 0.52
N VAL A 50 -5.10 2.68 -0.70
CA VAL A 50 -3.70 3.05 -1.00
C VAL A 50 -3.31 4.32 -0.25
N VAL A 51 -4.18 5.34 -0.29
CA VAL A 51 -3.97 6.59 0.43
C VAL A 51 -3.88 6.33 1.94
N ILE A 52 -4.75 5.48 2.49
CA ILE A 52 -4.68 5.09 3.91
C ILE A 52 -3.37 4.35 4.23
N GLY A 53 -2.97 3.38 3.41
CA GLY A 53 -1.71 2.66 3.59
C GLY A 53 -0.50 3.60 3.63
N LEU A 54 -0.47 4.58 2.73
CA LEU A 54 0.55 5.64 2.71
C LEU A 54 0.49 6.49 3.99
N LEU A 55 -0.71 6.93 4.38
CA LEU A 55 -0.91 7.78 5.56
C LEU A 55 -0.43 7.09 6.84
N LEU A 56 -0.67 5.78 6.97
CA LEU A 56 -0.21 4.97 8.11
C LEU A 56 1.31 4.94 8.22
N ARG A 57 2.05 4.89 7.10
CA ARG A 57 3.52 4.85 7.11
C ARG A 57 4.17 6.24 7.18
N THR A 58 3.47 7.27 6.72
CA THR A 58 3.92 8.66 6.68
C THR A 58 4.52 9.19 8.00
N PRO A 59 3.90 9.04 9.19
CA PRO A 59 4.44 9.61 10.42
C PRO A 59 5.86 9.13 10.74
N LYS A 60 6.12 7.84 10.51
CA LYS A 60 7.44 7.22 10.72
C LYS A 60 8.42 7.65 9.63
N PHE A 61 7.99 7.63 8.37
CA PHE A 61 8.81 8.06 7.23
C PHE A 61 9.29 9.52 7.38
N MET A 62 8.42 10.42 7.84
CA MET A 62 8.77 11.83 8.06
C MET A 62 9.86 12.00 9.13
N LEU A 63 9.84 11.18 10.18
CA LEU A 63 10.87 11.17 11.23
C LEU A 63 12.20 10.62 10.70
N GLU A 64 12.17 9.52 9.96
CA GLU A 64 13.35 8.92 9.32
C GLU A 64 14.01 9.91 8.34
N ARG A 65 13.20 10.61 7.54
CA ARG A 65 13.67 11.65 6.61
C ARG A 65 14.33 12.82 7.32
N LYS A 66 13.71 13.31 8.41
CA LYS A 66 14.26 14.43 9.21
C LYS A 66 15.61 14.09 9.85
N GLN A 67 15.88 12.82 10.09
CA GLN A 67 17.13 12.34 10.66
C GLN A 67 18.18 12.01 9.58
N HIS A 68 17.95 12.35 8.30
CA HIS A 68 18.78 11.96 7.14
C HIS A 68 19.03 10.46 7.01
N ARG A 69 18.19 9.64 7.66
CA ARG A 69 18.35 8.19 7.68
C ARG A 69 17.91 7.53 6.39
N ILE A 70 17.37 8.24 5.40
CA ILE A 70 16.91 7.63 4.15
C ILE A 70 18.06 7.59 3.15
N GLN A 71 18.59 6.40 2.90
CA GLN A 71 19.75 6.21 2.01
C GLN A 71 19.41 5.54 0.67
N GLY A 72 18.18 5.05 0.47
CA GLY A 72 17.81 4.43 -0.81
C GLY A 72 16.45 3.74 -0.79
N PHE A 73 16.19 2.93 -1.81
CA PHE A 73 14.95 2.16 -1.98
C PHE A 73 15.25 0.66 -2.05
N ASP A 74 14.58 -0.11 -1.22
CA ASP A 74 14.62 -1.56 -1.15
C ASP A 74 13.71 -2.15 -2.23
N TRP A 75 14.32 -2.37 -3.39
CA TRP A 75 13.68 -3.00 -4.53
C TRP A 75 13.25 -4.43 -4.22
N SER A 76 14.01 -5.20 -3.44
CA SER A 76 13.66 -6.59 -3.11
C SER A 76 12.33 -6.65 -2.35
N LYS A 77 12.17 -5.80 -1.33
CA LYS A 77 10.92 -5.71 -0.57
C LYS A 77 9.76 -5.21 -1.42
N PHE A 78 10.01 -4.19 -2.24
CA PHE A 78 8.97 -3.64 -3.11
C PHE A 78 8.51 -4.66 -4.17
N LEU A 79 9.43 -5.40 -4.79
CA LEU A 79 9.10 -6.43 -5.77
C LEU A 79 8.39 -7.63 -5.12
N ALA A 80 8.81 -8.05 -3.93
CA ALA A 80 8.23 -9.21 -3.26
C ALA A 80 6.82 -8.97 -2.70
N VAL A 81 6.52 -7.75 -2.25
CA VAL A 81 5.26 -7.43 -1.55
C VAL A 81 4.46 -6.35 -2.27
N GLY A 82 5.11 -5.27 -2.69
CA GLY A 82 4.46 -4.14 -3.36
C GLY A 82 3.90 -4.52 -4.73
N ILE A 83 4.68 -5.19 -5.57
CA ILE A 83 4.25 -5.57 -6.92
C ILE A 83 3.05 -6.54 -6.90
N PRO A 84 3.03 -7.63 -6.11
CA PRO A 84 1.85 -8.50 -6.02
C PRO A 84 0.59 -7.75 -5.56
N ALA A 85 0.73 -6.87 -4.56
CA ALA A 85 -0.39 -6.05 -4.09
C ALA A 85 -0.87 -5.07 -5.17
N PHE A 86 0.06 -4.46 -5.92
CA PHE A 86 -0.26 -3.58 -7.04
C PHE A 86 -0.99 -4.30 -8.17
N ILE A 87 -0.58 -5.54 -8.49
CA ILE A 87 -1.26 -6.36 -9.51
C ILE A 87 -2.74 -6.54 -9.16
N VAL A 88 -3.08 -6.82 -7.90
CA VAL A 88 -4.49 -6.95 -7.48
C VAL A 88 -5.29 -5.67 -7.75
N LEU A 89 -4.70 -4.50 -7.47
CA LEU A 89 -5.33 -3.19 -7.73
C LEU A 89 -5.53 -2.96 -9.24
N VAL A 90 -4.51 -3.24 -10.04
CA VAL A 90 -4.58 -3.10 -11.51
C VAL A 90 -5.64 -4.03 -12.09
N LEU A 91 -5.68 -5.29 -11.67
CA LEU A 91 -6.69 -6.25 -12.12
C LEU A 91 -8.11 -5.82 -11.73
N SER A 92 -8.27 -5.13 -10.59
CA SER A 92 -9.57 -4.61 -10.15
C SER A 92 -10.05 -3.42 -10.99
N LEU A 93 -9.13 -2.62 -11.56
CA LEU A 93 -9.45 -1.47 -12.41
C LEU A 93 -9.51 -1.80 -13.89
N LEU A 94 -8.98 -2.96 -14.29
CA LEU A 94 -8.80 -3.36 -15.68
C LEU A 94 -10.09 -3.23 -16.53
N PRO A 95 -11.29 -3.61 -16.05
CA PRO A 95 -12.52 -3.48 -16.84
C PRO A 95 -12.97 -2.05 -17.14
N PHE A 96 -12.48 -1.08 -16.37
CA PHE A 96 -12.86 0.33 -16.51
C PHE A 96 -11.89 1.10 -17.39
N LEU A 97 -10.80 0.47 -17.84
CA LEU A 97 -9.85 1.08 -18.75
C LEU A 97 -10.39 1.03 -20.19
N PRO A 98 -10.15 2.06 -21.02
CA PRO A 98 -10.66 2.17 -22.37
C PRO A 98 -9.88 1.29 -23.36
N PHE A 99 -9.67 0.02 -23.00
CA PHE A 99 -8.99 -0.95 -23.85
C PHE A 99 -10.02 -1.74 -24.65
N GLU A 100 -10.33 -1.26 -25.86
CA GLU A 100 -11.10 -2.03 -26.81
C GLU A 100 -10.27 -3.23 -27.31
N ASN A 101 -10.81 -4.45 -27.20
CA ASN A 101 -10.25 -5.70 -27.74
C ASN A 101 -9.03 -6.33 -27.03
N VAL A 102 -8.83 -6.11 -25.72
CA VAL A 102 -7.83 -6.88 -24.98
C VAL A 102 -8.38 -8.27 -24.67
N ALA A 103 -7.72 -9.31 -25.22
CA ALA A 103 -7.99 -10.69 -24.85
C ALA A 103 -7.59 -10.90 -23.38
N TYR A 104 -8.59 -11.00 -22.51
CA TYR A 104 -8.35 -11.30 -21.10
C TYR A 104 -7.87 -12.75 -20.96
N PRO A 105 -6.78 -13.00 -20.21
CA PRO A 105 -6.35 -14.37 -19.90
C PRO A 105 -7.47 -15.16 -19.24
N GLU A 106 -7.61 -16.46 -19.49
CA GLU A 106 -8.67 -17.28 -18.88
C GLU A 106 -8.65 -17.27 -17.34
N PHE A 107 -7.47 -17.09 -16.74
CA PHE A 107 -7.34 -16.95 -15.30
C PHE A 107 -8.01 -15.66 -14.76
N TYR A 108 -8.05 -14.61 -15.57
CA TYR A 108 -8.68 -13.34 -15.21
C TYR A 108 -10.18 -13.52 -14.98
N SER A 109 -10.89 -14.28 -15.82
CA SER A 109 -12.35 -14.49 -15.66
C SER A 109 -12.71 -15.23 -14.37
N ARG A 110 -11.82 -16.11 -13.89
CA ARG A 110 -11.99 -16.82 -12.61
C ARG A 110 -11.74 -15.91 -11.41
N ILE A 111 -10.72 -15.07 -11.49
CA ILE A 111 -10.36 -14.15 -10.40
C ILE A 111 -11.27 -12.92 -10.37
N SER A 112 -11.69 -12.40 -11.51
CA SER A 112 -12.51 -11.19 -11.60
C SER A 112 -13.81 -11.36 -10.82
N LEU A 113 -14.47 -12.53 -10.90
CA LEU A 113 -15.65 -12.84 -10.09
C LEU A 113 -15.40 -12.63 -8.58
N LEU A 114 -14.25 -13.08 -8.08
CA LEU A 114 -13.87 -12.91 -6.67
C LEU A 114 -13.50 -11.46 -6.35
N LEU A 115 -12.84 -10.74 -7.26
CA LEU A 115 -12.48 -9.33 -7.07
C LEU A 115 -13.70 -8.40 -7.14
N PHE A 116 -14.71 -8.72 -7.93
CA PHE A 116 -15.91 -7.89 -8.07
C PHE A 116 -17.01 -8.23 -7.05
N SER A 117 -16.99 -9.43 -6.46
CA SER A 117 -17.97 -9.82 -5.44
C SER A 117 -17.74 -9.18 -4.07
N SER A 118 -16.54 -8.68 -3.79
CA SER A 118 -16.23 -7.97 -2.54
C SER A 118 -15.14 -6.93 -2.71
N THR A 119 -15.15 -5.89 -1.88
CA THR A 119 -14.15 -4.81 -1.87
C THR A 119 -12.95 -5.10 -0.95
N THR A 120 -12.97 -6.25 -0.26
CA THR A 120 -11.98 -6.64 0.74
C THR A 120 -10.60 -6.82 0.13
N ALA A 121 -10.53 -7.43 -1.05
CA ALA A 121 -9.25 -7.68 -1.74
C ALA A 121 -8.55 -6.35 -2.10
N GLN A 122 -9.30 -5.39 -2.65
CA GLN A 122 -8.82 -4.04 -2.97
C GLN A 122 -8.40 -3.29 -1.71
N THR A 123 -9.17 -3.43 -0.63
CA THR A 123 -8.88 -2.79 0.65
C THR A 123 -7.54 -3.28 1.21
N ILE A 124 -7.35 -4.59 1.31
CA ILE A 124 -6.12 -5.19 1.83
C ILE A 124 -4.94 -4.89 0.90
N ALA A 125 -5.10 -5.14 -0.40
CA ALA A 125 -4.05 -4.91 -1.38
C ALA A 125 -3.64 -3.44 -1.44
N GLY A 126 -4.59 -2.52 -1.40
CA GLY A 126 -4.33 -1.09 -1.42
C GLY A 126 -3.57 -0.64 -0.17
N LEU A 127 -4.02 -1.08 1.01
CA LEU A 127 -3.37 -0.76 2.27
C LEU A 127 -1.94 -1.33 2.33
N VAL A 128 -1.75 -2.59 1.92
CA VAL A 128 -0.43 -3.24 1.85
C VAL A 128 0.48 -2.55 0.84
N PHE A 129 -0.03 -2.21 -0.35
CA PHE A 129 0.74 -1.53 -1.39
C PHE A 129 1.18 -0.14 -0.92
N GLY A 130 0.25 0.68 -0.44
CA GLY A 130 0.52 2.03 0.06
C GLY A 130 1.53 2.02 1.22
N TYR A 131 1.33 1.12 2.19
CA TYR A 131 2.27 1.01 3.31
C TYR A 131 3.66 0.56 2.85
N THR A 132 3.73 -0.48 2.01
CA THR A 132 4.98 -1.03 1.49
C THR A 132 5.75 -0.02 0.66
N LEU A 133 5.07 0.81 -0.15
CA LEU A 133 5.71 1.83 -0.98
C LEU A 133 6.59 2.77 -0.15
N LEU A 134 6.08 3.26 0.99
CA LEU A 134 6.86 4.11 1.89
C LEU A 134 7.83 3.33 2.78
N ASP A 135 7.51 2.08 3.13
CA ASP A 135 8.38 1.25 3.97
C ASP A 135 9.56 0.62 3.23
N SER A 136 9.50 0.57 1.90
CA SER A 136 10.60 0.18 1.02
C SER A 136 11.72 1.21 1.01
N PHE A 137 11.53 2.44 1.49
CA PHE A 137 12.65 3.35 1.67
C PHE A 137 13.56 2.86 2.80
N LYS A 138 14.83 2.61 2.50
CA LYS A 138 15.82 2.09 3.45
C LYS A 138 16.20 3.17 4.46
N SER A 139 16.01 2.86 5.74
CA SER A 139 16.56 3.63 6.86
C SER A 139 17.97 3.15 7.21
N GLU A 140 18.89 4.06 7.53
CA GLU A 140 20.31 3.84 7.87
C GLU A 140 20.53 2.76 8.96
N GLU A 141 19.66 2.68 9.97
CA GLU A 141 19.71 1.63 11.00
C GLU A 141 19.54 0.20 10.44
N ARG A 142 18.77 0.02 9.36
CA ARG A 142 18.60 -1.30 8.72
C ARG A 142 19.83 -1.70 7.89
N GLY A 143 20.47 -0.74 7.22
CA GLY A 143 21.68 -1.02 6.44
C GLY A 143 22.87 -1.45 7.31
N LEU A 144 23.02 -0.83 8.48
CA LEU A 144 24.00 -1.24 9.48
C LEU A 144 23.72 -2.64 10.03
N GLN A 145 22.45 -2.95 10.34
CA GLN A 145 22.08 -4.30 10.78
C GLN A 145 22.36 -5.38 9.74
N GLU A 146 21.95 -5.19 8.47
CA GLU A 146 22.25 -6.11 7.35
C GLU A 146 23.76 -6.36 7.25
N THR A 147 24.56 -5.30 7.25
CA THR A 147 26.03 -5.40 7.14
C THR A 147 26.63 -6.16 8.32
N THR A 148 26.16 -5.90 9.56
CA THR A 148 26.65 -6.61 10.75
C THR A 148 26.25 -8.08 10.76
N SER A 149 25.04 -8.43 10.30
CA SER A 149 24.61 -9.83 10.17
C SER A 149 25.40 -10.57 9.10
N ASP A 150 25.70 -9.92 7.97
CA ASP A 150 26.50 -10.50 6.90
C ASP A 150 27.94 -10.75 7.36
N LEU A 151 28.54 -9.79 8.07
CA LEU A 151 29.86 -9.93 8.69
C LEU A 151 29.88 -11.06 9.73
N PHE A 152 28.88 -11.13 10.61
CA PHE A 152 28.78 -12.19 11.62
C PHE A 152 28.66 -13.57 10.98
N ASN A 153 27.80 -13.71 9.96
CA ASN A 153 27.65 -14.96 9.21
C ASN A 153 28.94 -15.35 8.47
N ALA A 154 29.65 -14.37 7.89
CA ALA A 154 30.94 -14.61 7.27
C ALA A 154 31.97 -15.11 8.31
N VAL A 155 32.07 -14.47 9.48
CA VAL A 155 32.98 -14.88 10.57
C VAL A 155 32.66 -16.29 11.08
N MET A 156 31.39 -16.61 11.31
CA MET A 156 30.93 -17.94 11.71
C MET A 156 31.31 -19.01 10.67
N LYS A 157 31.31 -18.69 9.38
CA LYS A 157 31.70 -19.60 8.31
C LYS A 157 33.20 -19.93 8.30
N PHE A 158 34.05 -19.05 8.84
CA PHE A 158 35.50 -19.24 8.91
C PHE A 158 36.01 -19.67 10.28
N THR A 159 35.12 -19.90 11.26
CA THR A 159 35.51 -20.43 12.56
C THR A 159 35.55 -21.96 12.48
N PRO A 160 36.73 -22.61 12.56
CA PRO A 160 36.79 -24.07 12.60
C PRO A 160 36.10 -24.58 13.87
N LYS A 161 35.31 -25.65 13.72
CA LYS A 161 34.60 -26.31 14.83
C LYS A 161 35.55 -26.85 15.89
#